data_AF-A0A8J5SML6-F1
#
_entry.id   AF-A0A8J5SML6-F1
#
_cell.length_a   1.000
_cell.length_b   1.000
_cell.length_c   1.000
_cell.angle_alpha   90.00
_cell.angle_beta   90.00
_cell.angle_gamma   90.00
#
_symmetry.space_group_name_H-M   'P 1'
#
loop_
_entity.id
_entity.type
_entity.pdbx_description
1 polymer ?
#
loop_
_entity_poly.entity_id
_entity_poly.type
_entity_poly.pdbx_seq_one_letter_code
_entity_poly.pdbx_strand_id
1 'polypeptide(L)'
;MDRMQGQEGHHDHVPVYASGSQVLQKLEEKWESTKQQRYPAMYSSVVGGIILEPAMMVIPIDDHMVHRGHGVFDTAMISDGCLYELDSHLDRLLISAGKAKIGCPFSRGTLRRILVEMTAASRCKNGSIKYWLSAGPGDFLLSPKGCTEPAFYAVVIAAGAGAGAGAGHGQRVREGVKAITSSVPMKSPMFAAMKSVNYLPNALAMAEAEERGAYASVWVDEAGDVAEGPTMNVAFVTAGGELVVPAFDRILSGCTAKRVLALAPKLVDAGLLKSVRAASISAADARRCAEMMFVGSGLPLLPIVEWDGKPVGDGRVGRISLALSDMLCQDMKTGPDRILVPYDSKLPRDIDHSS
;
A
#
# COMPACT_ATOMS: atom_id res chain seq x y z
N MET A 1 -3.56 -41.82 45.79
CA MET A 1 -4.66 -41.06 46.43
C MET A 1 -4.04 -39.76 46.89
N ASP A 2 -4.32 -38.58 46.35
CA ASP A 2 -5.39 -38.13 45.47
C ASP A 2 -4.99 -36.71 44.98
N ARG A 3 -5.59 -36.24 43.89
CA ARG A 3 -5.46 -34.88 43.29
C ARG A 3 -4.33 -34.63 42.27
N MET A 4 -4.35 -35.39 41.18
CA MET A 4 -4.26 -34.80 39.83
C MET A 4 -5.65 -34.87 39.19
N GLN A 5 -6.44 -33.83 39.40
CA GLN A 5 -7.62 -33.52 38.57
C GLN A 5 -7.52 -32.03 38.24
N GLY A 6 -6.77 -31.73 37.19
CA GLY A 6 -6.60 -30.39 36.64
C GLY A 6 -7.06 -30.40 35.19
N GLN A 7 -8.34 -30.12 34.99
CA GLN A 7 -8.97 -29.68 33.74
C GLN A 7 -8.55 -30.39 32.43
N GLU A 8 -8.97 -31.63 32.27
CA GLU A 8 -9.37 -32.14 30.95
C GLU A 8 -10.84 -31.78 30.74
N GLY A 9 -11.15 -30.90 29.78
CA GLY A 9 -12.54 -30.51 29.54
C GLY A 9 -12.76 -29.59 28.33
N HIS A 10 -13.18 -30.21 27.22
CA HIS A 10 -13.93 -29.65 26.08
C HIS A 10 -13.20 -28.77 25.04
N HIS A 11 -12.52 -29.40 24.08
CA HIS A 11 -12.25 -28.79 22.76
C HIS A 11 -12.33 -29.79 21.58
N ASP A 12 -13.14 -30.84 21.65
CA ASP A 12 -13.27 -31.82 20.53
C ASP A 12 -14.46 -31.58 19.58
N HIS A 13 -15.36 -30.64 19.89
CA HIS A 13 -16.53 -30.35 19.05
C HIS A 13 -16.41 -28.99 18.35
N VAL A 14 -16.44 -28.99 17.01
CA VAL A 14 -16.49 -27.77 16.19
C VAL A 14 -17.94 -27.24 16.17
N PRO A 15 -18.21 -26.02 16.67
CA PRO A 15 -19.57 -25.47 16.68
C PRO A 15 -20.07 -25.18 15.26
N VAL A 16 -21.35 -25.48 15.00
CA VAL A 16 -22.05 -25.10 13.77
C VAL A 16 -22.96 -23.92 14.07
N TYR A 17 -22.74 -22.79 13.40
CA TYR A 17 -23.57 -21.60 13.54
C TYR A 17 -24.58 -21.57 12.39
N ALA A 18 -25.87 -21.65 12.72
CA ALA A 18 -26.97 -21.71 11.75
C ALA A 18 -27.53 -20.32 11.40
N SER A 19 -27.07 -19.26 12.07
CA SER A 19 -27.57 -17.89 11.87
C SER A 19 -26.46 -16.85 12.01
N GLY A 20 -26.64 -15.71 11.34
CA GLY A 20 -25.70 -14.59 11.41
C GLY A 20 -25.56 -14.00 12.82
N SER A 21 -26.62 -14.00 13.63
CA SER A 21 -26.58 -13.49 15.00
C SER A 21 -25.67 -14.31 15.92
N GLN A 22 -25.64 -15.64 15.76
CA GLN A 22 -24.72 -16.51 16.49
C GLN A 22 -23.26 -16.22 16.13
N VAL A 23 -22.98 -15.95 14.85
CA VAL A 23 -21.64 -15.59 14.37
C VAL A 23 -21.26 -14.21 14.89
N LEU A 24 -22.16 -13.22 14.79
CA LEU A 24 -21.93 -11.85 15.25
C LEU A 24 -21.56 -11.81 16.74
N GLN A 25 -22.33 -12.48 17.60
CA GLN A 25 -22.04 -12.56 19.03
C GLN A 25 -20.62 -13.09 19.29
N LYS A 26 -20.19 -14.11 18.55
CA LYS A 26 -18.83 -14.68 18.68
C LYS A 26 -17.74 -13.74 18.18
N LEU A 27 -18.01 -12.97 17.13
CA LEU A 27 -17.09 -11.98 16.61
C LEU A 27 -16.94 -10.81 17.60
N GLU A 28 -18.04 -10.30 18.15
CA GLU A 28 -18.04 -9.24 19.17
C GLU A 28 -17.25 -9.67 20.41
N GLU A 29 -17.53 -10.86 20.98
CA GLU A 29 -16.77 -11.43 22.10
C GLU A 29 -15.26 -11.45 21.83
N LYS A 30 -14.87 -11.86 20.62
CA LYS A 30 -13.46 -11.93 20.21
C LYS A 30 -12.85 -10.53 20.07
N TRP A 31 -13.57 -9.58 19.48
CA TRP A 31 -13.03 -8.24 19.21
C TRP A 31 -12.94 -7.36 20.46
N GLU A 32 -13.86 -7.50 21.41
CA GLU A 32 -13.78 -6.87 22.73
C GLU A 32 -12.50 -7.27 23.50
N SER A 33 -12.03 -8.51 23.29
CA SER A 33 -10.78 -8.98 23.89
C SER A 33 -9.53 -8.35 23.27
N THR A 34 -9.63 -7.81 22.05
CA THR A 34 -8.54 -7.16 21.30
C THR A 34 -8.64 -5.63 21.35
N LYS A 35 -8.05 -5.01 22.38
CA LYS A 35 -8.10 -3.56 22.68
C LYS A 35 -7.47 -2.59 21.65
N GLN A 36 -7.35 -2.94 20.37
CA GLN A 36 -6.75 -2.03 19.37
C GLN A 36 -7.60 -1.89 18.11
N GLN A 37 -8.45 -0.86 18.08
CA GLN A 37 -9.08 -0.41 16.85
C GLN A 37 -8.06 0.30 15.95
N ARG A 38 -7.47 -0.48 15.04
CA ARG A 38 -6.48 -0.03 14.05
C ARG A 38 -7.12 0.52 12.77
N TYR A 39 -8.37 0.14 12.52
CA TYR A 39 -9.08 0.37 11.28
C TYR A 39 -10.44 1.01 11.59
N PRO A 40 -10.55 2.35 11.57
CA PRO A 40 -11.73 3.05 12.05
C PRO A 40 -12.94 3.04 11.09
N ALA A 41 -12.76 2.63 9.84
CA ALA A 41 -13.86 2.49 8.88
C ALA A 41 -13.48 1.55 7.74
N MET A 42 -14.46 0.81 7.22
CA MET A 42 -14.39 0.06 5.97
C MET A 42 -15.60 0.39 5.10
N TYR A 43 -15.44 0.55 3.80
CA TYR A 43 -16.55 0.51 2.84
C TYR A 43 -16.59 -0.86 2.16
N SER A 44 -17.80 -1.39 1.95
CA SER A 44 -18.03 -2.61 1.18
C SER A 44 -19.19 -2.40 0.22
N SER A 45 -18.95 -2.57 -1.08
CA SER A 45 -20.02 -2.51 -2.09
C SER A 45 -21.01 -3.67 -1.96
N VAL A 46 -20.56 -4.82 -1.41
CA VAL A 46 -21.42 -6.00 -1.17
C VAL A 46 -22.44 -5.69 -0.07
N VAL A 47 -22.02 -4.96 0.98
CA VAL A 47 -22.93 -4.49 2.03
C VAL A 47 -23.69 -3.23 1.59
N GLY A 48 -23.09 -2.44 0.69
CA GLY A 48 -23.65 -1.18 0.19
C GLY A 48 -23.39 0.02 1.11
N GLY A 49 -22.43 -0.05 2.04
CA GLY A 49 -22.26 0.97 3.07
C GLY A 49 -20.90 1.05 3.75
N ILE A 50 -20.77 2.05 4.64
CA ILE A 50 -19.61 2.26 5.51
C ILE A 50 -19.85 1.53 6.83
N ILE A 51 -18.93 0.64 7.16
CA ILE A 51 -18.92 -0.21 8.35
C ILE A 51 -17.92 0.41 9.33
N LEU A 52 -18.40 0.73 10.54
CA LEU A 52 -17.56 1.22 11.64
C LEU A 52 -17.26 0.14 12.67
N GLU A 53 -18.12 -0.88 12.75
CA GLU A 53 -17.96 -2.02 13.65
C GLU A 53 -16.86 -2.96 13.12
N PRO A 54 -15.69 -3.07 13.79
CA PRO A 54 -14.57 -3.87 13.29
C PRO A 54 -14.90 -5.37 13.11
N ALA A 55 -15.78 -5.93 13.94
CA ALA A 55 -16.24 -7.31 13.79
C ALA A 55 -16.91 -7.57 12.43
N MET A 56 -17.48 -6.53 11.81
CA MET A 56 -18.21 -6.60 10.54
C MET A 56 -17.37 -6.18 9.33
N MET A 57 -16.08 -5.87 9.51
CA MET A 57 -15.17 -5.56 8.41
C MET A 57 -14.70 -6.84 7.70
N VAL A 58 -15.62 -7.49 6.98
CA VAL A 58 -15.44 -8.79 6.35
C VAL A 58 -15.54 -8.73 4.83
N ILE A 59 -14.84 -9.66 4.16
CA ILE A 59 -14.93 -9.89 2.72
C ILE A 59 -15.51 -11.31 2.52
N PRO A 60 -16.46 -11.52 1.60
CA PRO A 60 -17.00 -12.85 1.30
C PRO A 60 -15.89 -13.83 0.91
N ILE A 61 -15.95 -15.06 1.43
CA ILE A 61 -14.92 -16.09 1.17
C ILE A 61 -14.89 -16.55 -0.29
N ASP A 62 -16.03 -16.44 -0.96
CA ASP A 62 -16.27 -16.73 -2.38
C ASP A 62 -15.96 -15.55 -3.30
N ASP A 63 -15.44 -14.44 -2.76
CA ASP A 63 -14.89 -13.35 -3.55
C ASP A 63 -13.59 -13.81 -4.23
N HIS A 64 -13.52 -13.73 -5.56
CA HIS A 64 -12.37 -14.21 -6.35
C HIS A 64 -11.04 -13.54 -5.97
N MET A 65 -11.04 -12.35 -5.38
CA MET A 65 -9.82 -11.73 -4.84
C MET A 65 -9.22 -12.58 -3.71
N VAL A 66 -10.07 -13.22 -2.88
CA VAL A 66 -9.65 -13.98 -1.70
C VAL A 66 -9.02 -15.32 -2.08
N HIS A 67 -9.68 -16.09 -2.95
CA HIS A 67 -9.27 -17.47 -3.25
C HIS A 67 -8.60 -17.65 -4.62
N ARG A 68 -8.58 -16.62 -5.49
CA ARG A 68 -7.87 -16.63 -6.78
C ARG A 68 -6.85 -15.50 -6.95
N GLY A 69 -6.88 -14.48 -6.10
CA GLY A 69 -6.05 -13.28 -6.29
C GLY A 69 -6.51 -12.41 -7.48
N HIS A 70 -7.76 -12.56 -7.96
CA HIS A 70 -8.30 -11.76 -9.06
C HIS A 70 -8.82 -10.40 -8.54
N GLY A 71 -7.88 -9.60 -8.05
CA GLY A 71 -8.14 -8.28 -7.49
C GLY A 71 -6.98 -7.30 -7.72
N VAL A 72 -7.30 -6.01 -7.71
CA VAL A 72 -6.33 -4.91 -7.74
C VAL A 72 -6.57 -3.97 -6.58
N PHE A 73 -5.55 -3.20 -6.20
CA PHE A 73 -5.66 -2.26 -5.09
C PHE A 73 -4.82 -1.01 -5.30
N ASP A 74 -5.16 0.05 -4.56
CA ASP A 74 -4.30 1.21 -4.42
C ASP A 74 -4.34 1.77 -2.98
N THR A 75 -3.55 2.79 -2.72
CA THR A 75 -3.38 3.39 -1.39
C THR A 75 -3.11 4.88 -1.54
N ALA A 76 -3.90 5.71 -0.86
CA ALA A 76 -3.67 7.16 -0.78
C ALA A 76 -3.46 7.56 0.68
N MET A 77 -2.64 8.59 0.90
CA MET A 77 -2.29 9.05 2.25
C MET A 77 -3.32 10.06 2.77
N ILE A 78 -3.60 9.97 4.08
CA ILE A 78 -4.34 10.99 4.82
C ILE A 78 -3.32 11.80 5.60
N SER A 79 -3.24 13.10 5.34
CA SER A 79 -2.34 14.02 6.04
C SER A 79 -3.06 15.32 6.36
N ASP A 80 -3.08 15.69 7.64
CA ASP A 80 -3.72 16.90 8.14
C ASP A 80 -5.18 17.05 7.64
N GLY A 81 -5.91 15.93 7.67
CA GLY A 81 -7.31 15.88 7.25
C GLY A 81 -7.55 15.97 5.74
N CYS A 82 -6.51 15.79 4.93
CA CYS A 82 -6.62 15.79 3.47
C CYS A 82 -6.18 14.45 2.88
N LEU A 83 -6.84 14.02 1.81
CA LEU A 83 -6.39 12.91 0.96
C LEU A 83 -5.42 13.46 -0.09
N TYR A 84 -4.19 12.96 -0.08
CA TYR A 84 -3.12 13.42 -0.96
C TYR A 84 -3.02 12.57 -2.23
N GLU A 85 -2.93 13.22 -3.40
CA GLU A 85 -2.84 12.63 -4.75
C GLU A 85 -3.91 11.56 -5.07
N LEU A 86 -5.08 11.59 -4.41
CA LEU A 86 -6.12 10.57 -4.58
C LEU A 86 -6.53 10.36 -6.04
N ASP A 87 -6.63 11.43 -6.84
CA ASP A 87 -6.97 11.32 -8.25
C ASP A 87 -5.97 10.49 -9.04
N SER A 88 -4.67 10.76 -8.86
CA SER A 88 -3.58 9.99 -9.47
C SER A 88 -3.62 8.52 -9.07
N HIS A 89 -3.94 8.23 -7.80
CA HIS A 89 -4.08 6.87 -7.30
C HIS A 89 -5.33 6.15 -7.83
N LEU A 90 -6.46 6.85 -7.95
CA LEU A 90 -7.69 6.31 -8.56
C LEU A 90 -7.50 5.98 -10.04
N ASP A 91 -6.81 6.85 -10.78
CA ASP A 91 -6.52 6.61 -12.19
C ASP A 91 -5.66 5.34 -12.36
N ARG A 92 -4.67 5.16 -11.49
CA ARG A 92 -3.83 3.94 -11.49
C ARG A 92 -4.60 2.68 -11.08
N LEU A 93 -5.53 2.78 -10.13
CA LEU A 93 -6.43 1.68 -9.77
C LEU A 93 -7.22 1.23 -11.00
N LEU A 94 -7.86 2.16 -11.71
CA LEU A 94 -8.69 1.87 -12.87
C LEU A 94 -7.87 1.31 -14.05
N ILE A 95 -6.66 1.83 -14.28
CA ILE A 95 -5.72 1.26 -15.26
C ILE A 95 -5.35 -0.18 -14.88
N SER A 96 -5.08 -0.45 -13.60
CA SER A 96 -4.76 -1.80 -13.11
C SER A 96 -5.96 -2.75 -13.27
N ALA A 97 -7.17 -2.28 -12.95
CA ALA A 97 -8.40 -3.05 -13.12
C ALA A 97 -8.65 -3.40 -14.60
N GLY A 98 -8.46 -2.44 -15.52
CA GLY A 98 -8.55 -2.68 -16.95
C GLY A 98 -7.59 -3.75 -17.45
N LYS A 99 -6.30 -3.69 -17.03
CA LYS A 99 -5.32 -4.74 -17.35
C LYS A 99 -5.71 -6.10 -16.77
N ALA A 100 -6.30 -6.11 -15.57
CA ALA A 100 -6.77 -7.32 -14.88
C ALA A 100 -8.11 -7.86 -15.41
N LYS A 101 -8.76 -7.16 -16.35
CA LYS A 101 -10.12 -7.46 -16.81
C LYS A 101 -11.15 -7.48 -15.68
N ILE A 102 -10.98 -6.59 -14.70
CA ILE A 102 -11.91 -6.39 -13.58
C ILE A 102 -12.79 -5.19 -13.92
N GLY A 103 -14.11 -5.40 -13.92
CA GLY A 103 -15.07 -4.30 -14.07
C GLY A 103 -15.10 -3.40 -12.83
N CYS A 104 -15.69 -2.21 -12.96
CA CYS A 104 -15.90 -1.32 -11.83
C CYS A 104 -17.39 -1.12 -11.61
N PRO A 105 -17.93 -1.38 -10.40
CA PRO A 105 -19.36 -1.19 -10.13
C PRO A 105 -19.76 0.29 -10.07
N PHE A 106 -18.78 1.20 -10.04
CA PHE A 106 -19.00 2.62 -9.83
C PHE A 106 -18.27 3.48 -10.86
N SER A 107 -18.82 4.68 -11.11
CA SER A 107 -18.07 5.72 -11.84
C SER A 107 -16.84 6.17 -11.02
N ARG A 108 -15.82 6.70 -11.70
CA ARG A 108 -14.65 7.31 -11.03
C ARG A 108 -15.06 8.38 -10.00
N GLY A 109 -16.05 9.21 -10.33
CA GLY A 109 -16.56 10.23 -9.41
C GLY A 109 -17.24 9.64 -8.17
N THR A 110 -17.97 8.54 -8.35
CA THR A 110 -18.59 7.79 -7.24
C THR A 110 -17.52 7.15 -6.35
N LEU A 111 -16.49 6.51 -6.92
CA LEU A 111 -15.37 5.96 -6.14
C LEU A 111 -14.69 7.02 -5.28
N ARG A 112 -14.37 8.18 -5.89
CA ARG A 112 -13.80 9.33 -5.18
C ARG A 112 -14.68 9.76 -4.01
N ARG A 113 -15.98 9.90 -4.24
CA ARG A 113 -16.95 10.29 -3.21
C ARG A 113 -16.99 9.27 -2.06
N ILE A 114 -17.10 7.98 -2.37
CA ILE A 114 -17.08 6.89 -1.37
C ILE A 114 -15.83 6.98 -0.49
N LEU A 115 -14.65 7.15 -1.09
CA LEU A 115 -13.39 7.22 -0.34
C LEU A 115 -13.31 8.45 0.56
N VAL A 116 -13.82 9.61 0.10
CA VAL A 116 -13.90 10.83 0.92
C VAL A 116 -14.89 10.68 2.07
N GLU A 117 -16.09 10.14 1.82
CA GLU A 117 -17.14 9.93 2.82
C GLU A 117 -16.72 8.90 3.87
N MET A 118 -16.12 7.78 3.46
CA MET A 118 -15.53 6.78 4.35
C MET A 118 -14.44 7.39 5.24
N THR A 119 -13.57 8.22 4.65
CA THR A 119 -12.51 8.91 5.43
C THR A 119 -13.12 9.87 6.44
N ALA A 120 -14.17 10.63 6.08
CA ALA A 120 -14.88 11.51 7.00
C ALA A 120 -15.52 10.74 8.15
N ALA A 121 -16.25 9.65 7.85
CA ALA A 121 -16.91 8.78 8.83
C ALA A 121 -15.93 8.22 9.86
N SER A 122 -14.71 7.89 9.42
CA SER A 122 -13.65 7.35 10.28
C SER A 122 -13.08 8.34 11.29
N ARG A 123 -13.30 9.65 11.09
CA ARG A 123 -12.66 10.75 11.85
C ARG A 123 -11.13 10.76 11.84
N CYS A 124 -10.50 9.88 11.05
CA CYS A 124 -9.06 9.76 10.94
C CYS A 124 -8.49 10.92 10.12
N LYS A 125 -7.65 11.75 10.74
CA LYS A 125 -7.00 12.90 10.09
C LYS A 125 -5.57 12.62 9.61
N ASN A 126 -4.97 11.50 10.05
CA ASN A 126 -3.61 11.11 9.70
C ASN A 126 -3.53 9.59 9.59
N GLY A 127 -3.01 9.10 8.46
CA GLY A 127 -2.97 7.67 8.16
C GLY A 127 -2.98 7.41 6.66
N SER A 128 -3.69 6.38 6.23
CA SER A 128 -3.92 6.11 4.81
C SER A 128 -5.29 5.49 4.59
N ILE A 129 -5.74 5.54 3.35
CA ILE A 129 -6.80 4.68 2.85
C ILE A 129 -6.20 3.65 1.92
N LYS A 130 -6.68 2.41 2.02
CA LYS A 130 -6.36 1.34 1.08
C LYS A 130 -7.65 0.79 0.53
N TYR A 131 -7.69 0.53 -0.77
CA TYR A 131 -8.93 0.15 -1.45
C TYR A 131 -8.66 -0.80 -2.60
N TRP A 132 -9.65 -1.63 -2.90
CA TRP A 132 -9.57 -2.78 -3.79
C TRP A 132 -10.75 -2.80 -4.76
N LEU A 133 -10.47 -3.24 -5.99
CA LEU A 133 -11.46 -3.75 -6.92
C LEU A 133 -11.24 -5.25 -7.10
N SER A 134 -12.31 -6.01 -6.95
CA SER A 134 -12.33 -7.46 -7.15
C SER A 134 -13.22 -7.83 -8.33
N ALA A 135 -12.93 -8.98 -8.97
CA ALA A 135 -13.90 -9.65 -9.84
C ALA A 135 -15.22 -10.00 -9.12
N GLY A 136 -15.17 -10.13 -7.80
CA GLY A 136 -16.31 -10.21 -6.89
C GLY A 136 -16.70 -11.62 -6.43
N PRO A 137 -17.76 -11.73 -5.59
CA PRO A 137 -18.31 -12.99 -5.10
C PRO A 137 -18.90 -13.85 -6.23
N GLY A 138 -18.81 -15.17 -6.11
CA GLY A 138 -19.30 -16.09 -7.12
C GLY A 138 -19.07 -17.56 -6.79
N ASP A 139 -18.92 -18.38 -7.82
CA ASP A 139 -18.47 -19.75 -7.64
C ASP A 139 -16.95 -19.86 -7.42
N PHE A 140 -16.52 -21.02 -6.94
CA PHE A 140 -15.09 -21.33 -6.77
C PHE A 140 -14.39 -21.78 -8.05
N LEU A 141 -14.95 -21.56 -9.25
CA LEU A 141 -14.26 -21.92 -10.50
C LEU A 141 -13.15 -20.89 -10.81
N LEU A 142 -12.38 -21.15 -11.85
CA LEU A 142 -11.33 -20.24 -12.31
C LEU A 142 -11.90 -19.07 -13.13
N SER A 143 -13.03 -19.27 -13.79
CA SER A 143 -13.59 -18.26 -14.68
C SER A 143 -14.32 -17.18 -13.87
N PRO A 144 -14.04 -15.88 -14.11
CA PRO A 144 -14.78 -14.80 -13.45
C PRO A 144 -16.22 -14.66 -13.97
N LYS A 145 -16.64 -15.49 -14.93
CA LYS A 145 -18.03 -15.52 -15.42
C LYS A 145 -19.03 -16.02 -14.37
N GLY A 146 -18.55 -16.78 -13.40
CA GLY A 146 -19.34 -17.22 -12.25
C GLY A 146 -19.46 -16.17 -11.15
N CYS A 147 -18.74 -15.03 -11.26
CA CYS A 147 -18.90 -13.91 -10.35
C CYS A 147 -20.21 -13.17 -10.64
N THR A 148 -20.95 -12.84 -9.58
CA THR A 148 -22.22 -12.12 -9.68
C THR A 148 -22.01 -10.71 -10.23
N GLU A 149 -21.08 -9.97 -9.61
CA GLU A 149 -20.68 -8.62 -10.02
C GLU A 149 -19.33 -8.23 -9.41
N PRO A 150 -18.57 -7.30 -10.04
CA PRO A 150 -17.34 -6.78 -9.45
C PRO A 150 -17.60 -6.05 -8.13
N ALA A 151 -16.72 -6.24 -7.15
CA ALA A 151 -16.84 -5.63 -5.83
C ALA A 151 -15.78 -4.53 -5.60
N PHE A 152 -16.16 -3.52 -4.83
CA PHE A 152 -15.26 -2.46 -4.36
C PHE A 152 -15.22 -2.44 -2.83
N TYR A 153 -14.02 -2.52 -2.28
CA TYR A 153 -13.77 -2.46 -0.84
C TYR A 153 -12.78 -1.34 -0.53
N ALA A 154 -12.92 -0.70 0.62
CA ALA A 154 -11.96 0.29 1.08
C ALA A 154 -11.83 0.25 2.60
N VAL A 155 -10.67 0.59 3.13
CA VAL A 155 -10.42 0.66 4.58
C VAL A 155 -9.60 1.89 4.90
N VAL A 156 -9.91 2.51 6.02
CA VAL A 156 -9.08 3.54 6.64
C VAL A 156 -8.09 2.85 7.59
N ILE A 157 -6.82 3.23 7.51
CA ILE A 157 -5.75 2.75 8.38
C ILE A 157 -5.20 3.95 9.13
N ALA A 158 -5.39 4.00 10.46
CA ALA A 158 -4.89 5.09 11.27
C ALA A 158 -3.36 5.10 11.33
N ALA A 159 -2.76 6.28 11.48
CA ALA A 159 -1.32 6.39 11.74
C ALA A 159 -0.92 5.55 12.96
N GLY A 160 0.22 4.85 12.87
CA GLY A 160 0.69 3.93 13.93
C GLY A 160 0.08 2.52 13.89
N ALA A 161 -0.96 2.26 13.09
CA ALA A 161 -1.60 0.95 12.95
C ALA A 161 -0.91 -0.02 11.96
N GLY A 162 0.23 0.38 11.38
CA GLY A 162 0.97 -0.41 10.37
C GLY A 162 0.99 0.20 8.97
N ALA A 163 0.40 1.38 8.76
CA ALA A 163 0.60 2.13 7.53
C ALA A 163 1.91 2.91 7.56
N GLY A 164 2.95 2.38 6.89
CA GLY A 164 4.07 3.11 6.28
C GLY A 164 4.87 4.06 7.16
N ALA A 165 4.30 5.18 7.61
CA ALA A 165 4.91 6.16 8.49
C ALA A 165 4.83 5.73 9.97
N GLY A 166 5.17 4.47 10.26
CA GLY A 166 5.20 3.94 11.62
C GLY A 166 6.23 4.65 12.52
N ALA A 167 6.22 4.30 13.81
CA ALA A 167 7.25 4.70 14.74
C ALA A 167 8.66 4.53 14.13
N GLY A 168 9.50 5.56 14.25
CA GLY A 168 10.86 5.54 13.72
C GLY A 168 11.04 5.86 12.23
N HIS A 169 10.01 6.32 11.48
CA HIS A 169 10.24 6.80 10.10
C HIS A 169 11.27 7.93 10.06
N GLY A 170 11.08 8.99 10.87
CA GLY A 170 12.03 10.10 10.93
C GLY A 170 13.43 9.70 11.39
N GLN A 171 13.55 8.66 12.23
CA GLN A 171 14.86 8.08 12.59
C GLN A 171 15.50 7.38 11.39
N ARG A 172 14.74 6.53 10.68
CA ARG A 172 15.21 5.83 9.47
C ARG A 172 15.58 6.78 8.33
N VAL A 173 14.90 7.91 8.19
CA VAL A 173 15.30 8.95 7.23
C VAL A 173 16.66 9.54 7.59
N ARG A 174 16.95 9.74 8.88
CA ARG A 174 18.23 10.31 9.36
C ARG A 174 19.39 9.30 9.34
N GLU A 175 19.12 8.05 9.67
CA GLU A 175 20.14 6.99 9.78
C GLU A 175 20.34 6.22 8.48
N GLY A 176 19.34 6.23 7.60
CA GLY A 176 19.29 5.38 6.41
C GLY A 176 18.91 3.94 6.74
N VAL A 177 18.71 3.16 5.69
CA VAL A 177 18.38 1.73 5.79
C VAL A 177 19.31 0.87 4.94
N LYS A 178 19.31 -0.43 5.21
CA LYS A 178 20.02 -1.43 4.43
C LYS A 178 19.10 -2.09 3.41
N ALA A 179 19.63 -2.42 2.23
CA ALA A 179 18.95 -3.17 1.20
C ALA A 179 19.75 -4.41 0.79
N ILE A 180 19.05 -5.39 0.23
CA ILE A 180 19.66 -6.56 -0.43
C ILE A 180 19.09 -6.71 -1.83
N THR A 181 19.82 -7.37 -2.72
CA THR A 181 19.24 -7.91 -3.95
C THR A 181 18.45 -9.17 -3.60
N SER A 182 17.19 -9.24 -4.04
CA SER A 182 16.34 -10.41 -3.79
C SER A 182 16.73 -11.58 -4.70
N SER A 183 16.71 -12.80 -4.16
CA SER A 183 16.77 -14.04 -4.94
C SER A 183 15.39 -14.54 -5.36
N VAL A 184 14.32 -14.02 -4.75
CA VAL A 184 12.94 -14.33 -5.12
C VAL A 184 12.66 -13.76 -6.52
N PRO A 185 12.15 -14.56 -7.47
CA PRO A 185 11.86 -14.08 -8.81
C PRO A 185 10.86 -12.92 -8.80
N MET A 186 11.17 -11.86 -9.55
CA MET A 186 10.22 -10.76 -9.76
C MET A 186 9.04 -11.22 -10.63
N LYS A 187 7.92 -10.49 -10.53
CA LYS A 187 6.77 -10.72 -11.41
C LYS A 187 7.15 -10.40 -12.86
N SER A 188 6.55 -11.10 -13.81
CA SER A 188 6.68 -10.71 -15.22
C SER A 188 6.18 -9.26 -15.43
N PRO A 189 6.70 -8.52 -16.42
CA PRO A 189 6.42 -7.08 -16.59
C PRO A 189 4.95 -6.71 -16.57
N MET A 190 4.09 -7.54 -17.17
CA MET A 190 2.63 -7.31 -17.20
C MET A 190 2.02 -7.29 -15.79
N PHE A 191 2.41 -8.23 -14.92
CA PHE A 191 1.93 -8.32 -13.54
C PHE A 191 2.64 -7.33 -12.61
N ALA A 192 3.90 -6.98 -12.89
CA ALA A 192 4.65 -5.96 -12.13
C ALA A 192 4.08 -4.56 -12.35
N ALA A 193 3.75 -4.20 -13.59
CA ALA A 193 3.14 -2.92 -13.95
C ALA A 193 1.64 -2.79 -13.60
N MET A 194 1.10 -3.76 -12.85
CA MET A 194 -0.28 -3.80 -12.36
C MET A 194 -0.26 -3.89 -10.84
N LYS A 195 -0.95 -2.97 -10.15
CA LYS A 195 -1.06 -3.01 -8.69
C LYS A 195 -2.12 -4.03 -8.25
N SER A 196 -1.79 -5.32 -8.38
CA SER A 196 -2.68 -6.44 -8.07
C SER A 196 -2.53 -6.97 -6.64
N VAL A 197 -3.43 -7.81 -6.17
CA VAL A 197 -3.30 -8.51 -4.86
C VAL A 197 -2.37 -9.73 -4.89
N ASN A 198 -1.79 -10.06 -6.05
CA ASN A 198 -0.87 -11.19 -6.21
C ASN A 198 0.52 -10.86 -5.61
N TYR A 199 0.59 -10.80 -4.28
CA TYR A 199 1.72 -10.25 -3.52
C TYR A 199 2.64 -11.30 -2.90
N LEU A 200 2.44 -12.59 -3.19
CA LEU A 200 3.32 -13.65 -2.66
C LEU A 200 4.81 -13.41 -2.99
N PRO A 201 5.21 -13.07 -4.23
CA PRO A 201 6.61 -12.73 -4.52
C PRO A 201 7.11 -11.55 -3.68
N ASN A 202 6.29 -10.52 -3.48
CA ASN A 202 6.64 -9.35 -2.66
C ASN A 202 6.80 -9.73 -1.18
N ALA A 203 5.92 -10.59 -0.65
CA ALA A 203 5.99 -11.05 0.73
C ALA A 203 7.26 -11.88 0.97
N LEU A 204 7.59 -12.81 0.07
CA LEU A 204 8.80 -13.63 0.15
C LEU A 204 10.06 -12.77 0.04
N ALA A 205 10.09 -11.80 -0.88
CA ALA A 205 11.22 -10.89 -1.03
C ALA A 205 11.41 -9.95 0.17
N MET A 206 10.33 -9.61 0.88
CA MET A 206 10.40 -8.89 2.15
C MET A 206 10.96 -9.78 3.26
N ALA A 207 10.44 -11.00 3.41
CA ALA A 207 10.93 -11.95 4.41
C ALA A 207 12.43 -12.25 4.23
N GLU A 208 12.88 -12.45 2.99
CA GLU A 208 14.30 -12.63 2.67
C GLU A 208 15.17 -11.44 3.13
N ALA A 209 14.67 -10.21 3.00
CA ALA A 209 15.38 -9.03 3.46
C ALA A 209 15.47 -8.97 4.98
N GLU A 210 14.36 -9.25 5.68
CA GLU A 210 14.29 -9.29 7.14
C GLU A 210 15.23 -10.37 7.71
N GLU A 211 15.23 -11.57 7.14
CA GLU A 211 16.14 -12.68 7.50
C GLU A 211 17.61 -12.30 7.37
N ARG A 212 17.94 -11.43 6.40
CA ARG A 212 19.30 -10.93 6.16
C ARG A 212 19.60 -9.61 6.88
N GLY A 213 18.72 -9.17 7.78
CA GLY A 213 18.89 -7.95 8.57
C GLY A 213 18.81 -6.65 7.76
N ALA A 214 18.20 -6.70 6.57
CA ALA A 214 17.94 -5.54 5.73
C ALA A 214 16.51 -5.02 5.93
N TYR A 215 16.27 -3.79 5.52
CA TYR A 215 14.96 -3.16 5.63
C TYR A 215 13.99 -3.65 4.56
N ALA A 216 14.47 -3.78 3.33
CA ALA A 216 13.73 -4.32 2.20
C ALA A 216 14.73 -4.79 1.12
N SER A 217 14.26 -5.63 0.22
CA SER A 217 15.03 -6.05 -0.94
C SER A 217 14.79 -5.16 -2.16
N VAL A 218 15.62 -5.35 -3.18
CA VAL A 218 15.54 -4.73 -4.51
C VAL A 218 15.63 -5.84 -5.54
N TRP A 219 14.75 -5.83 -6.54
CA TRP A 219 14.85 -6.72 -7.69
C TRP A 219 15.76 -6.14 -8.76
N VAL A 220 16.54 -7.05 -9.35
CA VAL A 220 17.27 -6.84 -10.60
C VAL A 220 16.64 -7.79 -11.61
N ASP A 221 16.33 -7.29 -12.80
CA ASP A 221 15.68 -8.06 -13.83
C ASP A 221 16.67 -8.97 -14.59
N GLU A 222 16.14 -9.78 -15.52
CA GLU A 222 16.94 -10.71 -16.32
C GLU A 222 17.97 -10.03 -17.25
N ALA A 223 17.79 -8.73 -17.56
CA ALA A 223 18.75 -7.94 -18.32
C ALA A 223 19.88 -7.37 -17.44
N GLY A 224 19.82 -7.58 -16.13
CA GLY A 224 20.75 -7.01 -15.16
C GLY A 224 20.43 -5.56 -14.78
N ASP A 225 19.25 -5.05 -15.15
CA ASP A 225 18.79 -3.71 -14.79
C ASP A 225 18.05 -3.71 -13.46
N VAL A 226 18.17 -2.62 -12.70
CA VAL A 226 17.43 -2.47 -11.45
C VAL A 226 15.95 -2.21 -11.75
N ALA A 227 15.08 -2.97 -11.08
CA ALA A 227 13.63 -2.83 -11.17
C ALA A 227 13.07 -2.00 -9.99
N GLU A 228 12.46 -2.66 -9.01
CA GLU A 228 11.83 -2.03 -7.84
C GLU A 228 12.02 -2.88 -6.58
N GLY A 229 11.59 -2.38 -5.42
CA GLY A 229 11.48 -3.17 -4.20
C GLY A 229 10.08 -3.78 -4.00
N PRO A 230 9.87 -4.63 -2.97
CA PRO A 230 8.62 -5.32 -2.74
C PRO A 230 7.38 -4.43 -2.58
N THR A 231 7.54 -3.19 -2.13
CA THR A 231 6.40 -2.28 -1.89
C THR A 231 6.65 -0.87 -2.41
N MET A 232 7.82 -0.61 -3.00
CA MET A 232 8.35 0.72 -3.28
C MET A 232 9.16 0.72 -4.58
N ASN A 233 9.19 1.84 -5.28
CA ASN A 233 10.20 2.06 -6.32
C ASN A 233 11.55 2.37 -5.67
N VAL A 234 12.60 2.40 -6.48
CA VAL A 234 13.95 2.84 -6.08
C VAL A 234 14.38 4.03 -6.93
N ALA A 235 15.26 4.87 -6.40
CA ALA A 235 15.87 5.98 -7.12
C ALA A 235 17.34 6.12 -6.74
N PHE A 236 18.11 6.71 -7.66
CA PHE A 236 19.57 6.81 -7.58
C PHE A 236 20.03 8.21 -7.90
N VAL A 237 20.98 8.74 -7.14
CA VAL A 237 21.79 9.88 -7.56
C VAL A 237 23.12 9.33 -8.05
N THR A 238 23.40 9.44 -9.34
CA THR A 238 24.66 8.96 -9.93
C THR A 238 25.85 9.75 -9.39
N ALA A 239 27.07 9.20 -9.48
CA ALA A 239 28.30 9.95 -9.16
C ALA A 239 28.45 11.23 -10.01
N GLY A 240 27.80 11.28 -11.19
CA GLY A 240 27.73 12.45 -12.05
C GLY A 240 26.78 13.55 -11.56
N GLY A 241 25.94 13.29 -10.55
CA GLY A 241 24.94 14.23 -10.02
C GLY A 241 23.59 14.18 -10.73
N GLU A 242 23.27 13.10 -11.44
CA GLU A 242 21.95 12.90 -12.08
C GLU A 242 21.03 12.09 -11.17
N LEU A 243 19.76 12.48 -11.04
CA LEU A 243 18.72 11.64 -10.43
C LEU A 243 18.12 10.71 -11.49
N VAL A 244 18.19 9.41 -11.23
CA VAL A 244 17.65 8.36 -12.09
C VAL A 244 16.64 7.53 -11.33
N VAL A 245 15.44 7.40 -11.88
CA VAL A 245 14.40 6.46 -11.43
C VAL A 245 14.26 5.40 -12.53
N PRO A 246 14.24 4.08 -12.22
CA PRO A 246 13.97 3.05 -13.22
C PRO A 246 12.67 3.33 -14.01
N ALA A 247 12.68 3.02 -15.30
CA ALA A 247 11.54 3.26 -16.18
C ALA A 247 10.32 2.41 -15.78
N PHE A 248 9.11 2.93 -15.99
CA PHE A 248 7.85 2.31 -15.53
C PHE A 248 7.24 1.30 -16.51
N ASP A 249 8.00 0.84 -17.49
CA ASP A 249 7.57 -0.13 -18.50
C ASP A 249 7.53 -1.56 -17.94
N ARG A 250 8.44 -1.88 -17.00
CA ARG A 250 8.57 -3.22 -16.39
C ARG A 250 8.25 -3.30 -14.90
N ILE A 251 7.95 -2.16 -14.28
CA ILE A 251 7.69 -2.04 -12.83
C ILE A 251 6.43 -1.22 -12.57
N LEU A 252 6.02 -1.10 -11.30
CA LEU A 252 4.87 -0.28 -10.97
C LEU A 252 5.14 1.19 -11.28
N SER A 253 4.20 1.82 -12.00
CA SER A 253 4.18 3.26 -12.22
C SER A 253 3.79 3.99 -10.91
N GLY A 254 4.76 4.16 -10.01
CA GLY A 254 4.59 4.74 -8.68
C GLY A 254 4.12 6.18 -8.71
N CYS A 255 3.00 6.51 -8.04
CA CYS A 255 2.55 7.89 -7.87
C CYS A 255 3.62 8.74 -7.16
N THR A 256 4.18 8.23 -6.06
CA THR A 256 5.27 8.93 -5.34
C THR A 256 6.54 9.07 -6.20
N ALA A 257 6.91 8.06 -6.98
CA ALA A 257 8.06 8.16 -7.89
C ALA A 257 7.83 9.19 -9.01
N LYS A 258 6.62 9.25 -9.58
CA LYS A 258 6.22 10.31 -10.52
C LYS A 258 6.29 11.68 -9.87
N ARG A 259 5.85 11.80 -8.61
CA ARG A 259 5.93 13.07 -7.88
C ARG A 259 7.36 13.49 -7.61
N VAL A 260 8.25 12.56 -7.25
CA VAL A 260 9.69 12.81 -7.15
C VAL A 260 10.24 13.37 -8.47
N LEU A 261 9.93 12.73 -9.60
CA LEU A 261 10.35 13.21 -10.92
C LEU A 261 9.79 14.59 -11.27
N ALA A 262 8.59 14.93 -10.79
CA ALA A 262 7.97 16.25 -11.00
C ALA A 262 8.56 17.35 -10.08
N LEU A 263 9.00 17.00 -8.88
CA LEU A 263 9.56 17.94 -7.90
C LEU A 263 11.06 18.15 -8.06
N ALA A 264 11.80 17.11 -8.41
CA ALA A 264 13.27 17.11 -8.51
C ALA A 264 13.89 18.16 -9.47
N PRO A 265 13.22 18.64 -10.54
CA PRO A 265 13.74 19.74 -11.36
C PRO A 265 14.09 21.00 -10.55
N LYS A 266 13.39 21.28 -9.44
CA LYS A 266 13.74 22.39 -8.54
C LYS A 266 15.13 22.25 -7.92
N LEU A 267 15.62 21.02 -7.74
CA LEU A 267 16.98 20.74 -7.26
C LEU A 267 18.02 20.93 -8.39
N VAL A 268 17.61 20.78 -9.65
CA VAL A 268 18.46 21.13 -10.80
C VAL A 268 18.61 22.65 -10.88
N ASP A 269 17.51 23.40 -10.76
CA ASP A 269 17.51 24.86 -10.75
C ASP A 269 18.37 25.43 -9.59
N ALA A 270 18.37 24.74 -8.44
CA ALA A 270 19.20 25.08 -7.29
C ALA A 270 20.67 24.65 -7.41
N GLY A 271 21.07 24.00 -8.51
CA GLY A 271 22.43 23.50 -8.74
C GLY A 271 22.84 22.31 -7.88
N LEU A 272 21.88 21.63 -7.23
CA LEU A 272 22.10 20.45 -6.40
C LEU A 272 22.11 19.15 -7.21
N LEU A 273 21.36 19.11 -8.32
CA LEU A 273 21.36 18.06 -9.32
C LEU A 273 21.76 18.61 -10.69
N LYS A 274 22.28 17.75 -11.59
CA LYS A 274 22.55 18.12 -12.99
C LYS A 274 21.36 17.84 -13.90
N SER A 275 20.65 16.74 -13.67
CA SER A 275 19.52 16.31 -14.49
C SER A 275 18.65 15.32 -13.71
N VAL A 276 17.43 15.11 -14.20
CA VAL A 276 16.45 14.16 -13.67
C VAL A 276 15.88 13.36 -14.84
N ARG A 277 15.83 12.04 -14.73
CA ARG A 277 15.25 11.18 -15.77
C ARG A 277 14.68 9.88 -15.23
N ALA A 278 13.64 9.40 -15.91
CA ALA A 278 13.20 8.00 -15.81
C ALA A 278 13.89 7.18 -16.91
N ALA A 279 14.75 6.24 -16.54
CA ALA A 279 15.43 5.37 -17.51
C ALA A 279 15.96 4.10 -16.84
N SER A 280 16.27 3.08 -17.64
CA SER A 280 16.98 1.90 -17.15
C SER A 280 18.33 2.27 -16.53
N ILE A 281 18.70 1.51 -15.50
CA ILE A 281 20.00 1.61 -14.83
C ILE A 281 20.47 0.19 -14.51
N SER A 282 21.64 -0.18 -15.03
CA SER A 282 22.22 -1.49 -14.73
C SER A 282 22.53 -1.60 -13.24
N ALA A 283 22.41 -2.79 -12.66
CA ALA A 283 22.80 -3.01 -11.27
C ALA A 283 24.28 -2.67 -11.02
N ALA A 284 25.13 -2.84 -12.04
CA ALA A 284 26.53 -2.44 -11.98
C ALA A 284 26.69 -0.93 -11.82
N ASP A 285 25.93 -0.12 -12.58
CA ASP A 285 25.97 1.34 -12.51
C ASP A 285 25.31 1.86 -11.24
N ALA A 286 24.17 1.28 -10.87
CA ALA A 286 23.46 1.59 -9.63
C ALA A 286 24.34 1.40 -8.39
N ARG A 287 25.19 0.36 -8.37
CA ARG A 287 26.16 0.14 -7.27
C ARG A 287 27.27 1.20 -7.19
N ARG A 288 27.46 2.02 -8.22
CA ARG A 288 28.42 3.14 -8.26
C ARG A 288 27.75 4.49 -8.05
N CYS A 289 26.47 4.50 -7.65
CA CYS A 289 25.76 5.74 -7.34
C CYS A 289 26.33 6.43 -6.09
N ALA A 290 26.10 7.73 -5.98
CA ALA A 290 26.42 8.53 -4.81
C ALA A 290 25.34 8.40 -3.72
N GLU A 291 24.06 8.29 -4.11
CA GLU A 291 22.95 8.09 -3.19
C GLU A 291 21.94 7.10 -3.78
N MET A 292 21.28 6.32 -2.93
CA MET A 292 20.19 5.41 -3.30
C MET A 292 19.05 5.58 -2.29
N MET A 293 17.80 5.42 -2.74
CA MET A 293 16.63 5.55 -1.86
C MET A 293 15.46 4.69 -2.32
N PHE A 294 14.66 4.22 -1.37
CA PHE A 294 13.31 3.72 -1.65
C PHE A 294 12.33 4.90 -1.76
N VAL A 295 11.33 4.75 -2.62
CA VAL A 295 10.30 5.76 -2.90
C VAL A 295 8.92 5.10 -2.93
N GLY A 296 8.01 5.46 -2.03
CA GLY A 296 6.66 4.89 -1.97
C GLY A 296 5.68 5.64 -1.07
N SER A 297 4.38 5.42 -1.24
CA SER A 297 3.34 6.26 -0.59
C SER A 297 3.32 6.15 0.93
N GLY A 298 3.53 4.96 1.49
CA GLY A 298 3.58 4.78 2.94
C GLY A 298 4.83 5.36 3.58
N LEU A 299 5.92 5.47 2.82
CA LEU A 299 7.25 5.93 3.26
C LEU A 299 7.80 6.79 2.13
N PRO A 300 7.48 8.09 2.10
CA PRO A 300 7.61 8.93 0.92
C PRO A 300 9.01 8.84 0.30
N LEU A 301 10.04 8.81 1.14
CA LEU A 301 11.40 8.49 0.74
C LEU A 301 12.17 7.88 1.93
N LEU A 302 12.98 6.85 1.68
CA LEU A 302 13.92 6.29 2.66
C LEU A 302 15.32 6.14 2.04
N PRO A 303 16.35 6.83 2.56
CA PRO A 303 17.72 6.67 2.08
C PRO A 303 18.26 5.27 2.34
N ILE A 304 18.96 4.69 1.36
CA ILE A 304 19.64 3.40 1.44
C ILE A 304 21.14 3.68 1.53
N VAL A 305 21.75 3.25 2.63
CA VAL A 305 23.18 3.51 2.94
C VAL A 305 24.06 2.28 2.71
N GLU A 306 23.46 1.10 2.58
CA GLU A 306 24.14 -0.17 2.32
C GLU A 306 23.29 -1.02 1.39
N TRP A 307 23.90 -1.60 0.35
CA TRP A 307 23.25 -2.54 -0.56
C TRP A 307 24.14 -3.78 -0.78
N ASP A 308 23.63 -4.97 -0.41
CA ASP A 308 24.36 -6.25 -0.44
C ASP A 308 25.67 -6.22 0.37
N GLY A 309 25.63 -5.64 1.57
CA GLY A 309 26.79 -5.56 2.46
C GLY A 309 27.86 -4.57 2.01
N LYS A 310 27.61 -3.79 0.96
CA LYS A 310 28.51 -2.74 0.47
C LYS A 310 27.90 -1.35 0.74
N PRO A 311 28.70 -0.36 1.13
CA PRO A 311 28.21 1.00 1.31
C PRO A 311 27.72 1.57 -0.03
N VAL A 312 26.62 2.31 0.01
CA VAL A 312 26.17 3.17 -1.09
C VAL A 312 26.89 4.52 -0.94
N GLY A 313 27.58 4.97 -1.98
CA GLY A 313 28.38 6.20 -1.89
C GLY A 313 29.43 6.12 -0.77
N ASP A 314 29.32 7.00 0.22
CA ASP A 314 30.17 7.05 1.40
C ASP A 314 29.60 6.27 2.61
N GLY A 315 28.48 5.56 2.43
CA GLY A 315 27.77 4.82 3.47
C GLY A 315 26.98 5.71 4.43
N ARG A 316 26.73 6.98 4.08
CA ARG A 316 25.95 7.93 4.88
C ARG A 316 24.71 8.38 4.12
N VAL A 317 23.73 8.90 4.87
CA VAL A 317 22.54 9.49 4.27
C VAL A 317 22.93 10.71 3.44
N GLY A 318 22.59 10.67 2.16
CA GLY A 318 22.92 11.72 1.22
C GLY A 318 21.98 12.94 1.29
N ARG A 319 22.52 14.10 0.90
CA ARG A 319 21.81 15.39 1.00
C ARG A 319 20.65 15.51 0.03
N ILE A 320 20.73 14.87 -1.15
CA ILE A 320 19.68 14.94 -2.16
C ILE A 320 18.47 14.12 -1.69
N SER A 321 18.73 12.95 -1.12
CA SER A 321 17.71 12.09 -0.51
C SER A 321 16.92 12.85 0.57
N LEU A 322 17.62 13.56 1.47
CA LEU A 322 16.98 14.40 2.49
C LEU A 322 16.18 15.55 1.87
N ALA A 323 16.75 16.27 0.92
CA ALA A 323 16.05 17.37 0.25
C ALA A 323 14.77 16.90 -0.45
N LEU A 324 14.81 15.76 -1.17
CA LEU A 324 13.64 15.16 -1.80
C LEU A 324 12.60 14.69 -0.76
N SER A 325 13.04 14.10 0.35
CA SER A 325 12.16 13.71 1.45
C SER A 325 11.42 14.92 2.04
N ASP A 326 12.14 16.02 2.30
CA ASP A 326 11.56 17.26 2.82
C ASP A 326 10.59 17.89 1.83
N MET A 327 10.94 17.92 0.54
CA MET A 327 10.07 18.42 -0.52
C MET A 327 8.78 17.62 -0.63
N LEU A 328 8.84 16.28 -0.58
CA LEU A 328 7.64 15.43 -0.59
C LEU A 328 6.77 15.67 0.66
N CYS A 329 7.39 15.75 1.83
CA CYS A 329 6.68 16.04 3.08
C CYS A 329 5.97 17.40 3.01
N GLN A 330 6.64 18.42 2.49
CA GLN A 330 6.06 19.75 2.29
C GLN A 330 4.92 19.74 1.26
N ASP A 331 5.09 18.98 0.19
CA ASP A 331 4.08 18.85 -0.86
C ASP A 331 2.84 18.08 -0.38
N MET A 332 2.99 17.08 0.48
CA MET A 332 1.85 16.42 1.13
C MET A 332 1.04 17.37 2.05
N LYS A 333 1.72 18.34 2.67
CA LYS A 333 1.10 19.32 3.59
C LYS A 333 0.50 20.52 2.88
N THR A 334 1.11 20.99 1.80
CA THR A 334 0.81 22.30 1.19
C THR A 334 0.70 22.27 -0.33
N GLY A 335 0.98 21.14 -0.96
CA GLY A 335 0.88 20.96 -2.40
C GLY A 335 -0.57 21.06 -2.91
N PRO A 336 -0.73 21.27 -4.22
CA PRO A 336 -2.04 21.52 -4.82
C PRO A 336 -2.93 20.27 -4.86
N ASP A 337 -2.34 19.08 -4.89
CA ASP A 337 -3.04 17.81 -5.11
C ASP A 337 -3.57 17.21 -3.79
N ARG A 338 -4.34 18.01 -3.05
CA ARG A 338 -4.91 17.68 -1.74
C ARG A 338 -6.42 17.85 -1.74
N ILE A 339 -7.13 16.84 -1.28
CA ILE A 339 -8.58 16.85 -1.17
C ILE A 339 -8.96 16.98 0.30
N LEU A 340 -9.56 18.11 0.66
CA LEU A 340 -10.07 18.32 2.00
C LEU A 340 -11.21 17.34 2.30
N VAL A 341 -11.10 16.62 3.41
CA VAL A 341 -12.15 15.71 3.87
C VAL A 341 -13.12 16.47 4.78
N PRO A 342 -14.44 16.42 4.53
CA PRO A 342 -15.42 17.22 5.27
C PRO A 342 -15.87 16.53 6.57
N TYR A 343 -14.96 16.43 7.55
CA TYR A 343 -15.21 15.72 8.82
C TYR A 343 -16.41 16.22 9.63
N ASP A 344 -16.76 17.51 9.50
CA ASP A 344 -17.84 18.15 10.28
C ASP A 344 -19.19 18.17 9.54
N SER A 345 -19.23 17.71 8.29
CA SER A 345 -20.48 17.62 7.54
C SER A 345 -21.31 16.45 8.08
N LYS A 346 -22.61 16.66 8.30
CA LYS A 346 -23.54 15.55 8.55
C LYS A 346 -23.53 14.71 7.29
N LEU A 347 -22.88 13.54 7.32
CA LEU A 347 -23.03 12.53 6.28
C LEU A 347 -24.54 12.28 6.10
N PRO A 348 -25.03 12.12 4.85
CA PRO A 348 -26.43 11.76 4.63
C PRO A 348 -26.70 10.48 5.44
N ARG A 349 -27.58 10.57 6.45
CA ARG A 349 -28.05 9.40 7.18
C ARG A 349 -28.95 8.60 6.25
N ASP A 350 -28.89 7.28 6.37
CA ASP A 350 -29.48 6.30 5.46
C ASP A 350 -30.94 6.57 5.06
N ILE A 351 -31.25 6.04 3.88
CA ILE A 351 -32.60 5.88 3.33
C ILE A 351 -33.40 5.03 4.32
N ASP A 352 -34.48 5.62 4.83
CA ASP A 352 -35.52 4.94 5.57
C ASP A 352 -36.22 3.94 4.64
N HIS A 353 -35.75 2.69 4.60
CA HIS A 353 -36.48 1.60 3.98
C HIS A 353 -37.53 1.06 4.95
N SER A 354 -38.51 1.90 5.27
CA SER A 354 -39.80 1.49 5.79
C SER A 354 -40.84 1.66 4.68
N SER A 355 -41.03 0.60 3.88
CA SER A 355 -42.21 0.35 3.05
C SER A 355 -42.30 -1.12 2.70
#